data_AF-A0A383EG52-F1
#
_entry.id   AF-A0A383EG52-F1
#
_cell.length_a   1.000
_cell.length_b   1.000
_cell.length_c   1.000
_cell.angle_alpha   90.00
_cell.angle_beta   90.00
_cell.angle_gamma   90.00
#
_symmetry.space_group_name_H-M   'P 1'
#
loop_
_entity.id
_entity.type
_entity.pdbx_description
1 polymer ?
#
loop_
_entity_poly.entity_id
_entity_poly.type
_entity_poly.pdbx_seq_one_letter_code
_entity_poly.pdbx_strand_id
1 'polypeptide(L)'
;KTFLASDQSRGTMDALAELALQDVDQNGLFVFHILRAYHFQELKKDTWVFTKCLLDQLAGDELQDAHVPEDQNPEEIWKAMIKWGDLPLFAAIERLWKGDYVRIRGYQRELSYWVSQVTMVEKEKIKPNPNHWLTDHDSKKFISCAERIVMNEKTQKEKATELVTLEAVRSLSKNANEQQIGILGTRLNQLLS
;
A
#
# COMPACT_ATOMS: atom_id res chain seq x y z
N LYS A 1 26.81 -10.44 29.23
CA LYS A 1 25.96 -10.60 28.03
C LYS A 1 24.71 -9.77 28.26
N THR A 2 24.62 -8.61 27.62
CA THR A 2 23.40 -7.79 27.63
C THR A 2 22.46 -8.42 26.62
N PHE A 3 21.39 -9.07 27.09
CA PHE A 3 20.31 -9.50 26.21
C PHE A 3 19.56 -8.24 25.80
N LEU A 4 19.69 -7.83 24.54
CA LEU A 4 18.71 -6.92 23.96
C LEU A 4 17.39 -7.68 23.97
N ALA A 5 16.37 -7.14 24.61
CA ALA A 5 14.98 -7.63 24.53
C ALA A 5 14.41 -7.57 23.09
N SER A 6 15.26 -7.37 22.07
CA SER A 6 14.96 -7.00 20.70
C SER A 6 15.39 -8.05 19.66
N ASP A 7 15.78 -9.26 20.05
CA ASP A 7 16.09 -10.33 19.08
C ASP A 7 14.86 -10.77 18.24
N GLN A 8 13.69 -10.20 18.53
CA GLN A 8 12.44 -10.28 17.78
C GLN A 8 11.78 -8.88 17.64
N SER A 9 12.55 -7.83 17.33
CA SER A 9 12.18 -6.40 17.45
C SER A 9 11.09 -5.88 16.50
N ARG A 10 10.01 -6.63 16.30
CA ARG A 10 8.80 -6.15 15.63
C ARG A 10 8.30 -4.83 16.23
N GLY A 11 8.45 -4.65 17.55
CA GLY A 11 8.12 -3.39 18.22
C GLY A 11 8.94 -2.18 17.75
N THR A 12 10.23 -2.35 17.44
CA THR A 12 11.07 -1.26 16.88
C THR A 12 10.66 -0.95 15.44
N MET A 13 10.43 -1.98 14.63
CA MET A 13 9.99 -1.81 13.25
C MET A 13 8.62 -1.12 13.20
N ASP A 14 7.66 -1.56 14.03
CA ASP A 14 6.34 -0.96 14.11
C ASP A 14 6.39 0.48 14.67
N ALA A 15 7.31 0.80 15.60
CA ALA A 15 7.47 2.17 16.09
C ALA A 15 8.01 3.11 15.00
N LEU A 16 9.01 2.67 14.22
CA LEU A 16 9.54 3.46 13.12
C LEU A 16 8.52 3.59 11.98
N ALA A 17 7.72 2.55 11.73
CA ALA A 17 6.67 2.60 10.72
C ALA A 17 5.54 3.54 11.14
N GLU A 18 5.16 3.56 12.42
CA GLU A 18 4.22 4.57 12.95
C GLU A 18 4.77 5.99 12.75
N LEU A 19 6.06 6.21 13.02
CA LEU A 19 6.70 7.51 12.79
C LEU A 19 6.68 7.89 11.30
N ALA A 20 7.03 6.94 10.42
CA ALA A 20 7.00 7.17 8.98
C ALA A 20 5.60 7.49 8.44
N LEU A 21 4.56 6.93 9.05
CA LEU A 21 3.18 7.18 8.66
C LEU A 21 2.68 8.59 9.01
N GLN A 22 3.43 9.40 9.76
CA GLN A 22 3.12 10.82 9.88
C GLN A 22 3.12 11.51 8.49
N ASP A 23 3.96 11.06 7.55
CA ASP A 23 3.87 11.46 6.15
C ASP A 23 3.45 10.29 5.27
N VAL A 24 2.15 10.04 5.18
CA VAL A 24 1.58 8.93 4.42
C VAL A 24 1.83 9.07 2.91
N ASP A 25 1.77 10.28 2.37
CA ASP A 25 1.95 10.50 0.92
C ASP A 25 3.38 10.17 0.49
N GLN A 26 4.38 10.51 1.31
CA GLN A 26 5.78 10.19 1.05
C GLN A 26 6.13 8.74 1.40
N ASN A 27 5.62 8.22 2.53
CA ASN A 27 6.14 6.98 3.11
C ASN A 27 5.15 5.81 3.14
N GLY A 28 3.84 6.03 3.01
CA GLY A 28 2.82 5.00 3.24
C GLY A 28 2.99 3.76 2.37
N LEU A 29 3.30 3.95 1.08
CA LEU A 29 3.55 2.84 0.16
C LEU A 29 4.85 2.08 0.52
N PHE A 30 5.91 2.80 0.87
CA PHE A 30 7.18 2.21 1.30
C PHE A 30 7.00 1.41 2.60
N VAL A 31 6.35 2.00 3.62
CA VAL A 31 6.05 1.36 4.91
C VAL A 31 5.29 0.06 4.70
N PHE A 32 4.26 0.06 3.85
CA PHE A 32 3.52 -1.15 3.53
C PHE A 32 4.43 -2.25 2.95
N HIS A 33 5.26 -1.91 1.95
CA HIS A 33 6.11 -2.89 1.30
C HIS A 33 7.26 -3.39 2.18
N ILE A 34 7.88 -2.53 2.98
CA ILE A 34 8.97 -2.92 3.88
C ILE A 34 8.46 -3.80 5.02
N LEU A 35 7.28 -3.51 5.59
CA LEU A 35 6.66 -4.35 6.62
C LEU A 35 6.25 -5.71 6.05
N ARG A 36 5.73 -5.74 4.82
CA ARG A 36 5.40 -6.99 4.13
C ARG A 36 6.66 -7.82 3.87
N ALA A 37 7.72 -7.21 3.35
CA ALA A 37 9.00 -7.88 3.11
C ALA A 37 9.61 -8.41 4.41
N TYR A 38 9.56 -7.62 5.48
CA TYR A 38 10.00 -8.03 6.82
C TYR A 38 9.20 -9.22 7.34
N HIS A 39 7.87 -9.22 7.16
CA HIS A 39 7.00 -10.32 7.59
C HIS A 39 7.26 -11.63 6.82
N PHE A 40 7.54 -11.54 5.52
CA PHE A 40 7.90 -12.72 4.71
C PHE A 40 9.29 -13.27 5.02
N GLN A 41 10.20 -12.44 5.53
CA GLN A 41 11.55 -12.85 5.85
C GLN A 41 11.62 -13.42 7.27
N GLU A 42 11.66 -14.75 7.39
CA GLU A 42 11.72 -15.44 8.69
C GLU A 42 13.12 -15.39 9.37
N LEU A 43 14.08 -14.66 8.79
CA LEU A 43 15.47 -14.63 9.23
C LEU A 43 15.75 -13.45 10.18
N LYS A 44 15.89 -13.77 11.48
CA LYS A 44 16.20 -12.79 12.54
C LYS A 44 17.37 -11.85 12.22
N LYS A 45 18.42 -12.37 11.55
CA LYS A 45 19.63 -11.61 11.17
C LYS A 45 19.35 -10.41 10.25
N ASP A 46 18.24 -10.45 9.51
CA ASP A 46 17.91 -9.40 8.54
C ASP A 46 17.05 -8.28 9.18
N THR A 47 16.58 -8.46 10.42
CA THR A 47 15.79 -7.45 11.14
C THR A 47 16.47 -6.09 11.17
N TRP A 48 17.78 -6.06 11.37
CA TRP A 48 18.54 -4.81 11.37
C TRP A 48 18.63 -4.18 9.99
N VAL A 49 18.66 -4.99 8.92
CA VAL A 49 18.66 -4.49 7.53
C VAL A 49 17.36 -3.76 7.24
N PHE A 50 16.20 -4.38 7.55
CA PHE A 50 14.89 -3.74 7.37
C PHE A 50 14.72 -2.49 8.24
N THR A 51 15.17 -2.55 9.49
CA THR A 51 15.16 -1.42 10.42
C THR A 51 15.99 -0.27 9.86
N LYS A 52 17.19 -0.55 9.37
CA LYS A 52 18.06 0.44 8.73
C LYS A 52 17.43 1.02 7.47
N CYS A 53 16.81 0.21 6.61
CA CYS A 53 16.13 0.71 5.41
C CYS A 53 15.04 1.74 5.76
N LEU A 54 14.28 1.49 6.83
CA LEU A 54 13.25 2.43 7.28
C LEU A 54 13.83 3.69 7.94
N LEU A 55 14.94 3.56 8.69
CA LEU A 55 15.67 4.72 9.21
C LEU A 55 16.26 5.57 8.08
N ASP A 56 16.88 4.95 7.09
CA ASP A 56 17.48 5.63 5.93
C ASP A 56 16.39 6.37 5.12
N GLN A 57 15.19 5.78 5.00
CA GLN A 57 14.03 6.43 4.40
C GLN A 57 13.62 7.70 5.17
N LEU A 58 13.71 7.69 6.50
CA LEU A 58 13.32 8.81 7.36
C LEU A 58 14.42 9.86 7.53
N ALA A 59 15.68 9.51 7.30
CA ALA A 59 16.84 10.37 7.60
C ALA A 59 16.94 11.64 6.74
N GLY A 60 16.07 11.80 5.72
CA GLY A 60 16.04 12.94 4.82
C GLY A 60 15.00 14.01 5.15
N ASP A 61 14.03 13.72 6.03
CA ASP A 61 12.87 14.58 6.26
C ASP A 61 12.83 15.08 7.70
N GLU A 62 12.29 16.28 7.91
CA GLU A 62 11.94 16.72 9.27
C GLU A 62 10.79 15.85 9.78
N LEU A 63 11.02 15.20 10.92
CA LEU A 63 9.98 14.42 11.58
C LEU A 63 8.84 15.34 11.99
N GLN A 64 7.63 15.00 11.54
CA GLN A 64 6.43 15.72 11.91
C GLN A 64 6.01 15.34 13.33
N ASP A 65 5.20 16.19 13.95
CA ASP A 65 4.54 15.80 15.20
C ASP A 65 3.49 14.72 14.93
N ALA A 66 3.17 13.92 15.95
CA ALA A 66 2.08 12.96 15.85
C ALA A 66 0.75 13.69 15.63
N HIS A 67 -0.04 13.24 14.67
CA HIS A 67 -1.32 13.86 14.34
C HIS A 67 -2.37 13.60 15.42
N VAL A 68 -3.38 14.47 15.47
CA VAL A 68 -4.58 14.20 16.26
C VAL A 68 -5.38 13.09 15.57
N PRO A 69 -5.87 12.06 16.29
CA PRO A 69 -6.73 11.06 15.69
C PRO A 69 -8.02 11.70 15.18
N GLU A 70 -8.35 11.40 13.93
CA GLU A 70 -9.59 11.83 13.27
C GLU A 70 -10.61 10.68 13.21
N ASP A 71 -11.91 10.99 13.15
CA ASP A 71 -13.02 10.02 13.08
C ASP A 71 -13.33 9.64 11.62
N GLN A 72 -12.29 9.24 10.88
CA GLN A 72 -12.40 8.77 9.50
C GLN A 72 -11.62 7.47 9.32
N ASN A 73 -12.08 6.65 8.38
CA ASN A 73 -11.40 5.42 7.99
C ASN A 73 -11.30 5.26 6.46
N PRO A 74 -10.40 4.40 5.94
CA PRO A 74 -10.20 4.24 4.51
C PRO A 74 -11.43 3.82 3.69
N GLU A 75 -12.45 3.21 4.32
CA GLU A 75 -13.66 2.78 3.61
C GLU A 75 -14.51 3.97 3.14
N GLU A 76 -14.43 5.10 3.84
CA GLU A 76 -15.16 6.33 3.53
C GLU A 76 -14.71 6.96 2.20
N ILE A 77 -13.42 6.85 1.88
CA ILE A 77 -12.84 7.39 0.65
C ILE A 77 -12.73 6.36 -0.49
N TRP A 78 -13.11 5.11 -0.24
CA TRP A 78 -12.93 3.97 -1.16
C TRP A 78 -13.44 4.23 -2.58
N LYS A 79 -14.68 4.73 -2.68
CA LYS A 79 -15.32 5.02 -3.98
C LYS A 79 -14.53 6.07 -4.77
N ALA A 80 -14.01 7.08 -4.10
CA ALA A 80 -13.24 8.13 -4.73
C ALA A 80 -11.84 7.63 -5.12
N MET A 81 -11.19 6.86 -4.25
CA MET A 81 -9.86 6.32 -4.52
C MET A 81 -9.84 5.34 -5.70
N ILE A 82 -10.84 4.47 -5.83
CA ILE A 82 -10.97 3.59 -7.00
C ILE A 82 -11.06 4.40 -8.30
N LYS A 83 -11.82 5.51 -8.28
CA LYS A 83 -12.03 6.35 -9.45
C LYS A 83 -10.82 7.23 -9.77
N TRP A 84 -10.26 7.90 -8.78
CA TRP A 84 -9.37 9.07 -8.97
C TRP A 84 -8.03 8.97 -8.27
N GLY A 85 -7.94 8.10 -7.27
CA GLY A 85 -6.81 8.02 -6.38
C GLY A 85 -5.66 7.21 -6.95
N ASP A 86 -4.55 7.29 -6.23
CA ASP A 86 -3.43 6.37 -6.36
C ASP A 86 -3.85 4.99 -5.81
N LEU A 87 -4.00 3.99 -6.69
CA LEU A 87 -4.40 2.64 -6.27
C LEU A 87 -3.32 1.94 -5.44
N PRO A 88 -2.04 1.93 -5.86
CA PRO A 88 -0.93 1.46 -5.02
C PRO A 88 -0.99 1.95 -3.58
N LEU A 89 -1.01 3.27 -3.39
CA LEU A 89 -1.01 3.88 -2.07
C LEU A 89 -2.29 3.51 -1.32
N PHE A 90 -3.46 3.66 -1.95
CA PHE A 90 -4.72 3.34 -1.27
C PHE A 90 -4.82 1.87 -0.83
N ALA A 91 -4.41 0.94 -1.68
CA ALA A 91 -4.38 -0.49 -1.36
C ALA A 91 -3.35 -0.81 -0.25
N ALA A 92 -2.27 -0.04 -0.15
CA ALA A 92 -1.34 -0.11 0.97
C ALA A 92 -2.01 0.39 2.27
N ILE A 93 -2.68 1.54 2.23
CA ILE A 93 -3.34 2.15 3.39
C ILE A 93 -4.46 1.27 3.93
N GLU A 94 -5.33 0.73 3.06
CA GLU A 94 -6.40 -0.18 3.52
C GLU A 94 -5.84 -1.40 4.26
N ARG A 95 -4.73 -1.96 3.76
CA ARG A 95 -4.09 -3.13 4.39
C ARG A 95 -3.32 -2.79 5.66
N LEU A 96 -2.69 -1.61 5.73
CA LEU A 96 -2.07 -1.11 6.95
C LEU A 96 -3.11 -0.86 8.04
N TRP A 97 -4.25 -0.28 7.68
CA TRP A 97 -5.37 -0.02 8.60
C TRP A 97 -5.96 -1.28 9.22
N LYS A 98 -6.07 -2.36 8.43
CA LYS A 98 -6.67 -3.65 8.83
C LYS A 98 -5.63 -4.65 9.36
N GLY A 99 -4.34 -4.30 9.32
CA GLY A 99 -3.27 -5.23 9.67
C GLY A 99 -3.14 -5.47 11.18
N ASP A 100 -2.48 -6.57 11.53
CA ASP A 100 -2.23 -6.96 12.91
C ASP A 100 -0.82 -6.48 13.34
N TYR A 101 -0.73 -5.22 13.76
CA TYR A 101 0.53 -4.58 14.19
C TYR A 101 0.52 -4.30 15.69
N VAL A 102 1.70 -4.35 16.33
CA VAL A 102 1.84 -4.08 17.78
C VAL A 102 1.40 -2.65 18.10
N ARG A 103 1.63 -1.71 17.17
CA ARG A 103 1.26 -0.30 17.31
C ARG A 103 0.08 0.10 16.41
N ILE A 104 -0.86 -0.80 16.16
CA ILE A 104 -2.02 -0.56 15.28
C ILE A 104 -2.79 0.74 15.61
N ARG A 105 -2.92 1.11 16.89
CA ARG A 105 -3.57 2.38 17.29
C ARG A 105 -2.84 3.61 16.75
N GLY A 106 -1.52 3.56 16.71
CA GLY A 106 -0.69 4.62 16.13
C GLY A 106 -0.85 4.69 14.62
N TYR A 107 -0.88 3.55 13.95
CA TYR A 107 -1.11 3.50 12.51
C TYR A 107 -2.48 4.08 12.18
N GLN A 108 -3.53 3.65 12.87
CA GLN A 108 -4.89 4.14 12.66
C GLN A 108 -5.01 5.64 12.93
N ARG A 109 -4.29 6.19 13.92
CA ARG A 109 -4.23 7.65 14.14
C ARG A 109 -3.67 8.39 12.94
N GLU A 110 -2.49 8.00 12.46
CA GLU A 110 -1.86 8.69 11.33
C GLU A 110 -2.66 8.50 10.03
N LEU A 111 -3.20 7.30 9.82
CA LEU A 111 -4.01 7.00 8.65
C LEU A 111 -5.37 7.70 8.68
N SER A 112 -6.03 7.83 9.83
CA SER A 112 -7.31 8.57 9.90
C SER A 112 -7.11 10.05 9.63
N TYR A 113 -6.02 10.62 10.14
CA TYR A 113 -5.61 11.97 9.78
C TYR A 113 -5.39 12.09 8.26
N TRP A 114 -4.59 11.22 7.65
CA TRP A 114 -4.39 11.25 6.19
C TRP A 114 -5.71 11.16 5.43
N VAL A 115 -6.62 10.25 5.81
CA VAL A 115 -7.95 10.13 5.20
C VAL A 115 -8.73 11.45 5.28
N SER A 116 -8.67 12.15 6.42
CA SER A 116 -9.33 13.46 6.60
C SER A 116 -8.79 14.55 5.66
N GLN A 117 -7.51 14.43 5.26
CA GLN A 117 -6.84 15.40 4.38
C GLN A 117 -7.02 15.09 2.89
N VAL A 118 -7.42 13.87 2.52
CA VAL A 118 -7.58 13.49 1.10
C VAL A 118 -8.63 14.39 0.45
N THR A 119 -8.16 15.32 -0.37
CA THR A 119 -9.04 16.28 -1.06
C THR A 119 -9.57 15.65 -2.34
N MET A 120 -10.90 15.50 -2.44
CA MET A 120 -11.55 14.85 -3.56
C MET A 120 -11.71 15.79 -4.75
N VAL A 121 -10.66 15.91 -5.57
CA VAL A 121 -10.79 16.60 -6.86
C VAL A 121 -11.42 15.64 -7.87
N GLU A 122 -12.66 15.91 -8.28
CA GLU A 122 -13.30 15.15 -9.36
C GLU A 122 -12.49 15.33 -10.66
N LYS A 123 -11.94 14.23 -11.18
CA LYS A 123 -11.34 14.17 -12.52
C LYS A 123 -12.35 13.63 -13.54
N GLU A 124 -12.00 13.62 -14.83
CA GLU A 124 -12.86 13.13 -15.90
C GLU A 124 -13.38 11.71 -15.66
N LYS A 125 -14.71 11.52 -15.63
CA LYS A 125 -15.43 10.25 -15.40
C LYS A 125 -14.76 9.03 -16.08
N ILE A 126 -14.00 8.21 -15.33
CA ILE A 126 -13.62 6.85 -15.77
C ILE A 126 -14.91 6.06 -15.87
N LYS A 127 -15.30 5.74 -17.12
CA LYS A 127 -16.46 4.91 -17.39
C LYS A 127 -16.10 3.46 -17.08
N PRO A 128 -16.94 2.70 -16.35
CA PRO A 128 -16.75 1.27 -16.19
C PRO A 128 -16.69 0.59 -17.57
N ASN A 129 -15.70 -0.26 -17.78
CA ASN A 129 -15.56 -1.05 -19.00
C ASN A 129 -15.81 -2.52 -18.67
N PRO A 130 -16.85 -3.17 -19.21
CA PRO A 130 -17.11 -4.59 -18.94
C PRO A 130 -16.11 -5.52 -19.63
N ASN A 131 -15.33 -5.03 -20.61
CA ASN A 131 -14.36 -5.83 -21.34
C ASN A 131 -13.03 -5.93 -20.57
N HIS A 132 -13.04 -6.65 -19.46
CA HIS A 132 -11.87 -6.97 -18.67
C HIS A 132 -12.01 -8.38 -18.07
N TRP A 133 -10.91 -8.99 -17.66
CA TRP A 133 -10.93 -10.33 -17.08
C TRP A 133 -11.05 -10.35 -15.55
N LEU A 134 -11.14 -9.19 -14.87
CA LEU A 134 -11.23 -9.10 -13.40
C LEU A 134 -12.48 -9.76 -12.80
N THR A 135 -13.59 -9.79 -13.54
CA THR A 135 -14.85 -10.47 -13.16
C THR A 135 -14.69 -11.98 -13.06
N ASP A 136 -13.68 -12.55 -13.71
CA ASP A 136 -13.55 -14.00 -13.81
C ASP A 136 -12.94 -14.58 -12.52
N HIS A 137 -12.46 -13.72 -11.62
CA HIS A 137 -11.80 -14.05 -10.36
C HIS A 137 -10.67 -15.10 -10.49
N ASP A 138 -10.12 -15.27 -11.70
CA ASP A 138 -9.09 -16.25 -12.01
C ASP A 138 -7.71 -15.75 -11.59
N SER A 139 -7.20 -16.32 -10.50
CA SER A 139 -5.88 -15.98 -9.96
C SER A 139 -4.74 -16.24 -10.95
N LYS A 140 -4.91 -17.17 -11.90
CA LYS A 140 -3.90 -17.47 -12.92
C LYS A 140 -3.67 -16.29 -13.86
N LYS A 141 -4.70 -15.47 -14.12
CA LYS A 141 -4.58 -14.29 -14.98
C LYS A 141 -3.70 -13.21 -14.38
N PHE A 142 -3.72 -13.05 -13.06
CA PHE A 142 -2.77 -12.15 -12.36
C PHE A 142 -1.34 -12.66 -12.48
N ILE A 143 -1.12 -13.98 -12.35
CA ILE A 143 0.21 -14.59 -12.52
C ILE A 143 0.73 -14.34 -13.93
N SER A 144 -0.06 -14.67 -14.95
CA SER A 144 0.34 -14.46 -16.35
C SER A 144 0.61 -12.98 -16.68
N CYS A 145 -0.16 -12.05 -16.09
CA CYS A 145 0.11 -10.62 -16.25
C CYS A 145 1.43 -10.21 -15.58
N ALA A 146 1.70 -10.69 -14.36
CA ALA A 146 2.95 -10.41 -13.66
C ALA A 146 4.16 -10.96 -14.43
N GLU A 147 4.07 -12.19 -14.95
CA GLU A 147 5.11 -12.80 -15.80
C GLU A 147 5.38 -11.94 -17.04
N ARG A 148 4.33 -11.47 -17.72
CA ARG A 148 4.48 -10.58 -18.88
C ARG A 148 5.15 -9.25 -18.53
N ILE A 149 4.82 -8.66 -17.39
CA ILE A 149 5.49 -7.44 -16.90
C ILE A 149 6.98 -7.72 -16.67
N VAL A 150 7.33 -8.82 -16.01
CA VAL A 150 8.73 -9.17 -15.74
C VAL A 150 9.53 -9.41 -17.03
N MET A 151 8.91 -10.05 -18.03
CA MET A 151 9.54 -10.39 -19.31
C MET A 151 9.62 -9.24 -20.31
N ASN A 152 8.95 -8.11 -20.08
CA ASN A 152 8.99 -6.98 -21.01
C ASN A 152 10.38 -6.32 -21.06
N GLU A 153 10.64 -5.48 -22.08
CA GLU A 153 11.93 -4.77 -22.23
C GLU A 153 11.98 -3.44 -21.45
N LYS A 154 11.05 -3.19 -20.52
CA LYS A 154 11.01 -1.96 -19.72
C LYS A 154 12.10 -1.95 -18.64
N THR A 155 12.37 -0.77 -18.09
CA THR A 155 13.30 -0.59 -16.97
C THR A 155 12.81 -1.32 -15.71
N GLN A 156 13.71 -1.61 -14.78
CA GLN A 156 13.34 -2.22 -13.50
C GLN A 156 12.32 -1.37 -12.72
N LYS A 157 12.42 -0.04 -12.80
CA LYS A 157 11.50 0.89 -12.12
C LYS A 157 10.09 0.82 -12.70
N GLU A 158 9.96 0.78 -14.02
CA GLU A 158 8.67 0.64 -14.70
C GLU A 158 8.02 -0.70 -14.37
N LYS A 159 8.79 -1.80 -14.45
CA LYS A 159 8.31 -3.14 -14.05
C LYS A 159 7.83 -3.17 -12.60
N ALA A 160 8.59 -2.59 -11.67
CA ALA A 160 8.20 -2.52 -10.27
C ALA A 160 6.89 -1.74 -10.08
N THR A 161 6.75 -0.59 -10.75
CA THR A 161 5.53 0.24 -10.70
C THR A 161 4.32 -0.53 -11.22
N GLU A 162 4.49 -1.27 -12.32
CA GLU A 162 3.43 -2.07 -12.92
C GLU A 162 3.01 -3.24 -12.03
N LEU A 163 3.98 -3.95 -11.43
CA LEU A 163 3.71 -5.04 -10.49
C LEU A 163 2.98 -4.56 -9.23
N VAL A 164 3.40 -3.43 -8.67
CA VAL A 164 2.75 -2.82 -7.50
C VAL A 164 1.32 -2.41 -7.85
N THR A 165 1.10 -1.82 -9.03
CA THR A 165 -0.24 -1.45 -9.50
C THR A 165 -1.13 -2.67 -9.73
N LEU A 166 -0.59 -3.73 -10.34
CA LEU A 166 -1.31 -4.99 -10.55
C LEU A 166 -1.74 -5.63 -9.22
N GLU A 167 -0.84 -5.65 -8.22
CA GLU A 167 -1.15 -6.15 -6.88
C GLU A 167 -2.20 -5.29 -6.16
N ALA A 168 -2.17 -3.96 -6.35
CA ALA A 168 -3.17 -3.07 -5.80
C ALA A 168 -4.56 -3.34 -6.39
N VAL A 169 -4.66 -3.47 -7.71
CA VAL A 169 -5.91 -3.85 -8.40
C VAL A 169 -6.42 -5.20 -7.89
N ARG A 170 -5.54 -6.20 -7.77
CA ARG A 170 -5.88 -7.53 -7.24
C ARG A 170 -6.42 -7.49 -5.82
N SER A 171 -5.84 -6.63 -4.97
CA SER A 171 -6.25 -6.50 -3.58
C SER A 171 -7.62 -5.83 -3.49
N LEU A 172 -7.79 -4.68 -4.13
CA LEU A 172 -9.01 -3.89 -4.09
C LEU A 172 -10.20 -4.62 -4.75
N SER A 173 -9.97 -5.41 -5.79
CA SER A 173 -11.03 -6.15 -6.49
C SER A 173 -11.73 -7.20 -5.62
N LYS A 174 -11.12 -7.64 -4.53
CA LYS A 174 -11.73 -8.64 -3.61
C LYS A 174 -12.93 -8.11 -2.86
N ASN A 175 -12.92 -6.80 -2.55
CA ASN A 175 -13.95 -6.13 -1.76
C ASN A 175 -14.78 -5.15 -2.61
N ALA A 176 -14.56 -5.13 -3.92
CA ALA A 176 -15.20 -4.22 -4.84
C ALA A 176 -16.57 -4.76 -5.31
N ASN A 177 -17.56 -3.87 -5.42
CA ASN A 177 -18.82 -4.18 -6.09
C ASN A 177 -18.68 -4.18 -7.62
N GLU A 178 -19.70 -4.63 -8.35
CA GLU A 178 -19.67 -4.73 -9.83
C GLU A 178 -19.28 -3.42 -10.52
N GLN A 179 -19.82 -2.28 -10.09
CA GLN A 179 -19.49 -0.98 -10.66
C GLN A 179 -18.01 -0.63 -10.43
N GLN A 180 -17.50 -0.90 -9.24
CA GLN A 180 -16.11 -0.66 -8.86
C GLN A 180 -15.16 -1.60 -9.61
N ILE A 181 -15.54 -2.86 -9.80
CA ILE A 181 -14.80 -3.83 -10.61
C ILE A 181 -14.66 -3.32 -12.05
N GLY A 182 -15.74 -2.80 -12.65
CA GLY A 182 -15.68 -2.20 -14.00
C GLY A 182 -14.72 -1.01 -14.10
N ILE A 183 -14.60 -0.19 -13.05
CA ILE A 183 -13.64 0.92 -13.00
C ILE A 183 -12.22 0.39 -12.83
N LEU A 184 -12.00 -0.55 -11.89
CA LEU A 184 -10.70 -1.18 -11.67
C LEU A 184 -10.20 -1.88 -12.94
N GLY A 185 -11.08 -2.52 -13.72
CA GLY A 185 -10.69 -3.13 -14.98
C GLY A 185 -10.42 -2.17 -16.11
N THR A 186 -11.03 -0.98 -16.10
CA THR A 186 -10.61 0.10 -16.99
C THR A 186 -9.18 0.54 -16.67
N ARG A 187 -8.86 0.71 -15.38
CA ARG A 187 -7.51 1.07 -14.92
C ARG A 187 -6.50 -0.04 -15.17
N LEU A 188 -6.89 -1.30 -15.03
CA LEU A 188 -6.08 -2.45 -15.39
C LEU A 188 -5.77 -2.48 -16.89
N ASN A 189 -6.75 -2.24 -17.76
CA ASN A 189 -6.52 -2.22 -19.20
C ASN A 189 -5.55 -1.09 -19.60
N GLN A 190 -5.63 0.07 -18.95
CA GLN A 190 -4.65 1.17 -19.13
C GLN A 190 -3.23 0.79 -18.68
N LEU A 191 -3.11 -0.06 -17.65
CA LEU A 191 -1.81 -0.60 -17.23
C LEU A 191 -1.20 -1.54 -18.27
N LEU A 192 -2.06 -2.28 -18.98
CA LEU A 192 -1.67 -3.35 -19.89
C LEU A 192 -1.54 -2.91 -21.36
N SER A 193 -1.94 -1.67 -21.69
CA SER A 193 -1.79 -1.05 -23.01
C SER A 193 -0.38 -0.55 -23.25
#